data_AF-A0A7X8IJG2-F1
#
_entry.id   AF-A0A7X8IJG2-F1
#
_cell.length_a   1.000
_cell.length_b   1.000
_cell.length_c   1.000
_cell.angle_alpha   90.00
_cell.angle_beta   90.00
_cell.angle_gamma   90.00
#
_symmetry.space_group_name_H-M   'P 1'
#
loop_
_entity.id
_entity.type
_entity.pdbx_description
1 polymer ?
#
loop_
_entity_poly.entity_id
_entity_poly.type
_entity_poly.pdbx_seq_one_letter_code
_entity_poly.pdbx_strand_id
1 'polypeptide(L)'
;MKEIIRDLRTKLDGGFFEKEEHVRIAIVARICMALGWDIWNPQEFYTEYPIRMKGRDGSVDVALFHSDLKDRTPDVFIEIKAVGKLKGNIESSEDQLQEYNFYNTASITVLTDGKVWRFYLSSATGTFAQKLFCTINIMENDEDFIQTVFQNILSKSRYALDAVNYAKKMHSDLRLSKDIERAKREANQRIDENPALNMYQLVQLILRERGREFGIEEIKRLWGYKSGVKEEISSQKEDSPAPDKFVIKETPEPQITIGGINDSYTYRNITRIFIVDEWHEVRYWWEAKKVVYERFYDELKNADLPKRMRIMVNKSDHYMPFTLDSRGYVEGHGAANTILNDIKRVLSILGYDPQKDIKIESQPSGAKKRVYR
;
A
#
# COMPACT_ATOMS: atom_id res chain seq x y z
N MET A 1 -10.22 14.46 -24.34
CA MET A 1 -10.03 14.36 -22.87
C MET A 1 -9.95 15.74 -22.20
N LYS A 2 -9.04 16.66 -22.58
CA LYS A 2 -8.99 18.02 -21.98
C LYS A 2 -10.31 18.78 -21.98
N GLU A 3 -11.07 18.73 -23.07
CA GLU A 3 -12.40 19.38 -23.15
C GLU A 3 -13.39 18.80 -22.13
N ILE A 4 -13.36 17.47 -21.93
CA ILE A 4 -14.17 16.80 -20.91
C ILE A 4 -13.75 17.28 -19.51
N ILE A 5 -12.45 17.38 -19.24
CA ILE A 5 -11.94 17.88 -17.96
C ILE A 5 -12.42 19.31 -17.70
N ARG A 6 -12.35 20.20 -18.70
CA ARG A 6 -12.82 21.60 -18.58
C ARG A 6 -14.31 21.69 -18.33
N ASP A 7 -15.11 20.95 -19.08
CA ASP A 7 -16.56 20.93 -18.88
C ASP A 7 -16.94 20.32 -17.51
N LEU A 8 -16.23 19.28 -17.07
CA LEU A 8 -16.40 18.72 -15.73
C LEU A 8 -16.05 19.74 -14.64
N ARG A 9 -15.01 20.57 -14.81
CA ARG A 9 -14.68 21.65 -13.88
C ARG A 9 -15.83 22.63 -13.74
N THR A 10 -16.38 23.11 -14.86
CA THR A 10 -17.52 24.04 -14.85
C THR A 10 -18.73 23.45 -14.12
N LYS A 11 -19.04 22.17 -14.38
CA LYS A 11 -20.19 21.49 -13.74
C LYS A 11 -19.96 21.15 -12.27
N LEU A 12 -18.74 20.79 -11.88
CA LEU A 12 -18.37 20.56 -10.48
C LEU A 12 -18.41 21.88 -9.69
N ASP A 13 -17.91 22.97 -10.26
CA ASP A 13 -17.94 24.30 -9.65
C ASP A 13 -19.37 24.82 -9.48
N GLY A 14 -20.22 24.60 -10.49
CA GLY A 14 -21.64 24.94 -10.44
C GLY A 14 -22.51 24.00 -9.59
N GLY A 15 -21.94 22.98 -8.94
CA GLY A 15 -22.69 22.09 -8.03
C GLY A 15 -23.69 21.14 -8.71
N PHE A 16 -23.53 20.86 -10.01
CA PHE A 16 -24.50 20.07 -10.78
C PHE A 16 -24.57 18.57 -10.38
N PHE A 17 -23.60 18.09 -9.60
CA PHE A 17 -23.45 16.67 -9.24
C PHE A 17 -23.60 16.48 -7.74
N GLU A 18 -24.84 16.28 -7.28
CA GLU A 18 -25.15 16.14 -5.85
C GLU A 18 -25.09 14.70 -5.34
N LYS A 19 -25.46 13.74 -6.18
CA LYS A 19 -25.65 12.33 -5.81
C LYS A 19 -24.55 11.45 -6.38
N GLU A 20 -24.33 10.30 -5.75
CA GLU A 20 -23.39 9.29 -6.21
C GLU A 20 -23.68 8.84 -7.66
N GLU A 21 -24.96 8.67 -8.01
CA GLU A 21 -25.36 8.30 -9.36
C GLU A 21 -25.01 9.36 -10.42
N HIS A 22 -25.02 10.65 -10.04
CA HIS A 22 -24.57 11.72 -10.93
C HIS A 22 -23.06 11.58 -11.20
N VAL A 23 -22.28 11.21 -10.19
CA VAL A 23 -20.85 10.92 -10.34
C VAL A 23 -20.63 9.70 -11.25
N ARG A 24 -21.37 8.61 -11.01
CA ARG A 24 -21.28 7.37 -11.79
C ARG A 24 -21.52 7.61 -13.28
N ILE A 25 -22.64 8.22 -13.64
CA ILE A 25 -23.01 8.39 -15.06
C ILE A 25 -22.31 9.59 -15.69
N ALA A 26 -22.42 10.78 -15.09
CA ALA A 26 -21.98 12.00 -15.75
C ALA A 26 -20.47 12.24 -15.71
N ILE A 27 -19.76 11.56 -14.80
CA ILE A 27 -18.31 11.71 -14.63
C ILE A 27 -17.58 10.40 -14.95
N VAL A 28 -17.82 9.33 -14.19
CA VAL A 28 -17.06 8.07 -14.32
C VAL A 28 -17.30 7.42 -15.68
N ALA A 29 -18.56 7.15 -16.05
CA ALA A 29 -18.88 6.53 -17.34
C ALA A 29 -18.43 7.41 -18.51
N ARG A 30 -18.61 8.73 -18.42
CA ARG A 30 -18.17 9.67 -19.45
C ARG A 30 -16.64 9.66 -19.66
N ILE A 31 -15.85 9.63 -18.58
CA ILE A 31 -14.39 9.51 -18.66
C ILE A 31 -14.01 8.16 -19.25
N CYS A 32 -14.62 7.06 -18.81
CA CYS A 32 -14.33 5.72 -19.34
C CYS A 32 -14.67 5.61 -20.83
N MET A 33 -15.82 6.15 -21.26
CA MET A 33 -16.19 6.21 -22.67
C MET A 33 -15.15 6.97 -23.51
N ALA A 34 -14.67 8.12 -23.02
CA ALA A 34 -13.63 8.89 -23.69
C ALA A 34 -12.24 8.21 -23.68
N LEU A 35 -12.05 7.21 -22.83
CA LEU A 35 -10.86 6.38 -22.69
C LEU A 35 -10.96 5.06 -23.49
N GLY A 36 -12.03 4.90 -24.28
CA GLY A 36 -12.24 3.78 -25.19
C GLY A 36 -12.96 2.58 -24.59
N TRP A 37 -13.57 2.72 -23.42
CA TRP A 37 -14.44 1.70 -22.84
C TRP A 37 -15.84 1.78 -23.45
N ASP A 38 -16.42 0.64 -23.83
CA ASP A 38 -17.83 0.55 -24.21
C ASP A 38 -18.74 0.52 -22.98
N ILE A 39 -19.28 1.67 -22.61
CA ILE A 39 -20.19 1.81 -21.46
C ILE A 39 -21.56 1.16 -21.68
N TRP A 40 -21.89 0.76 -22.92
CA TRP A 40 -23.14 0.10 -23.25
C TRP A 40 -23.02 -1.43 -23.21
N ASN A 41 -21.80 -1.95 -23.12
CA ASN A 41 -21.52 -3.36 -22.95
C ASN A 41 -21.34 -3.70 -21.45
N PRO A 42 -22.31 -4.36 -20.80
CA PRO A 42 -22.23 -4.70 -19.38
C PRO A 42 -21.20 -5.81 -19.08
N GLN A 43 -20.59 -6.43 -20.09
CA GLN A 43 -19.43 -7.30 -19.89
C GLN A 43 -18.12 -6.52 -19.79
N GLU A 44 -18.10 -5.27 -20.29
CA GLU A 44 -16.92 -4.42 -20.34
C GLU A 44 -16.95 -3.32 -19.27
N PHE A 45 -18.10 -2.64 -19.14
CA PHE A 45 -18.38 -1.66 -18.09
C PHE A 45 -19.46 -2.24 -17.18
N TYR A 46 -19.05 -3.08 -16.23
CA TYR A 46 -19.97 -3.81 -15.36
C TYR A 46 -20.33 -2.97 -14.14
N THR A 47 -21.55 -2.45 -14.09
CA THR A 47 -22.07 -1.73 -12.92
C THR A 47 -22.58 -2.68 -11.84
N GLU A 48 -22.41 -2.33 -10.56
CA GLU A 48 -22.82 -3.18 -9.43
C GLU A 48 -22.21 -4.59 -9.50
N TYR A 49 -20.91 -4.67 -9.81
CA TYR A 49 -20.23 -5.94 -10.02
C TYR A 49 -20.19 -6.75 -8.72
N PRO A 50 -20.75 -7.98 -8.71
CA PRO A 50 -20.97 -8.73 -7.48
C PRO A 50 -19.67 -9.30 -6.91
N ILE A 51 -19.45 -9.07 -5.62
CA ILE A 51 -18.36 -9.65 -4.84
C ILE A 51 -18.95 -10.62 -3.82
N ARG A 52 -18.69 -11.92 -4.02
CA ARG A 52 -19.12 -12.97 -3.10
C ARG A 52 -18.12 -13.13 -1.97
N MET A 53 -18.51 -12.75 -0.76
CA MET A 53 -17.68 -12.84 0.44
C MET A 53 -18.17 -13.97 1.35
N LYS A 54 -17.39 -14.36 2.37
CA LYS A 54 -17.84 -15.37 3.33
C LYS A 54 -19.03 -14.85 4.14
N GLY A 55 -20.21 -15.39 3.88
CA GLY A 55 -21.42 -15.13 4.67
C GLY A 55 -22.17 -13.85 4.33
N ARG A 56 -21.74 -13.10 3.29
CA ARG A 56 -22.45 -11.93 2.77
C ARG A 56 -22.07 -11.65 1.33
N ASP A 57 -22.97 -11.00 0.60
CA ASP A 57 -22.70 -10.46 -0.72
C ASP A 57 -22.42 -8.96 -0.64
N GLY A 58 -21.63 -8.46 -1.58
CA GLY A 58 -21.44 -7.04 -1.81
C GLY A 58 -21.32 -6.77 -3.31
N SER A 59 -21.18 -5.51 -3.67
CA SER A 59 -20.91 -5.07 -5.03
C SER A 59 -19.89 -3.95 -5.02
N VAL A 60 -19.12 -3.85 -6.09
CA VAL A 60 -18.35 -2.65 -6.42
C VAL A 60 -19.12 -1.88 -7.49
N ASP A 61 -19.13 -0.55 -7.40
CA ASP A 61 -19.99 0.29 -8.25
C ASP A 61 -19.74 0.08 -9.74
N VAL A 62 -18.47 -0.03 -10.15
CA VAL A 62 -18.06 -0.33 -11.52
C VAL A 62 -16.84 -1.25 -11.53
N ALA A 63 -16.89 -2.29 -12.36
CA ALA A 63 -15.74 -3.11 -12.74
C ALA A 63 -15.51 -3.01 -14.26
N LEU A 64 -14.25 -2.81 -14.67
CA LEU A 64 -13.85 -2.73 -16.07
C LEU A 64 -13.18 -4.02 -16.54
N PHE A 65 -13.44 -4.43 -17.78
CA PHE A 65 -12.88 -5.64 -18.41
C PHE A 65 -12.39 -5.34 -19.84
N HIS A 66 -11.08 -5.27 -20.05
CA HIS A 66 -10.47 -4.90 -21.33
C HIS A 66 -10.55 -6.02 -22.37
N SER A 67 -10.75 -7.26 -21.92
CA SER A 67 -10.85 -8.45 -22.77
C SER A 67 -12.09 -9.29 -22.41
N ASP A 68 -12.76 -9.81 -23.43
CA ASP A 68 -13.93 -10.71 -23.28
C ASP A 68 -13.52 -12.18 -22.99
N LEU A 69 -12.36 -12.40 -22.38
CA LEU A 69 -11.83 -13.74 -22.15
C LEU A 69 -12.56 -14.48 -21.02
N LYS A 70 -12.53 -15.81 -21.09
CA LYS A 70 -13.26 -16.74 -20.20
C LYS A 70 -12.89 -16.60 -18.71
N ASP A 71 -11.71 -16.08 -18.40
CA ASP A 71 -11.24 -15.85 -17.04
C ASP A 71 -11.61 -14.42 -16.63
N ARG A 72 -12.83 -14.25 -16.07
CA ARG A 72 -13.42 -12.99 -15.59
C ARG A 72 -12.67 -12.39 -14.38
N THR A 73 -11.39 -12.08 -14.52
CA THR A 73 -10.73 -11.22 -13.53
C THR A 73 -10.96 -9.77 -13.93
N PRO A 74 -11.59 -8.95 -13.07
CA PRO A 74 -11.76 -7.53 -13.34
C PRO A 74 -10.39 -6.87 -13.44
N ASP A 75 -10.28 -5.92 -14.36
CA ASP A 75 -9.05 -5.16 -14.53
C ASP A 75 -8.97 -4.04 -13.52
N VAL A 76 -10.04 -3.25 -13.49
CA VAL A 76 -10.16 -2.07 -12.65
C VAL A 76 -11.44 -2.13 -11.85
N PHE A 77 -11.31 -1.90 -10.55
CA PHE A 77 -12.45 -1.56 -9.70
C PHE A 77 -12.54 -0.06 -9.53
N ILE A 78 -13.75 0.49 -9.58
CA ILE A 78 -14.03 1.88 -9.29
C ILE A 78 -15.15 1.92 -8.25
N GLU A 79 -14.80 2.36 -7.05
CA GLU A 79 -15.72 2.67 -5.96
C GLU A 79 -16.00 4.17 -5.96
N ILE A 80 -17.28 4.53 -5.87
CA ILE A 80 -17.80 5.87 -6.08
C ILE A 80 -18.40 6.39 -4.77
N LYS A 81 -18.29 7.69 -4.56
CA LYS A 81 -19.00 8.43 -3.51
C LYS A 81 -19.64 9.68 -4.11
N ALA A 82 -20.64 10.23 -3.43
CA ALA A 82 -21.17 11.55 -3.78
C ALA A 82 -20.08 12.64 -3.67
N VAL A 83 -20.18 13.69 -4.49
CA VAL A 83 -19.18 14.77 -4.56
C VAL A 83 -18.88 15.35 -3.18
N GLY A 84 -17.58 15.43 -2.83
CA GLY A 84 -17.11 15.97 -1.56
C GLY A 84 -17.25 15.01 -0.37
N LYS A 85 -17.86 13.83 -0.55
CA LYS A 85 -17.99 12.81 0.50
C LYS A 85 -16.81 11.85 0.58
N LEU A 86 -15.80 12.02 -0.28
CA LEU A 86 -14.56 11.25 -0.14
C LEU A 86 -13.75 11.68 1.07
N LYS A 87 -13.64 13.00 1.30
CA LYS A 87 -12.92 13.55 2.44
C LYS A 87 -13.64 13.19 3.74
N GLY A 88 -12.92 12.53 4.66
CA GLY A 88 -13.47 12.04 5.93
C GLY A 88 -13.96 10.58 5.91
N ASN A 89 -14.11 9.97 4.73
CA ASN A 89 -14.52 8.56 4.57
C ASN A 89 -13.47 7.70 3.86
N ILE A 90 -12.24 8.22 3.71
CA ILE A 90 -11.17 7.53 2.98
C ILE A 90 -10.87 6.18 3.64
N GLU A 91 -10.65 6.15 4.95
CA GLU A 91 -10.28 4.90 5.65
C GLU A 91 -11.35 3.83 5.52
N SER A 92 -12.63 4.17 5.73
CA SER A 92 -13.73 3.20 5.61
C SER A 92 -13.91 2.69 4.19
N SER A 93 -13.72 3.56 3.19
CA SER A 93 -13.79 3.17 1.77
C SER A 93 -12.57 2.33 1.35
N GLU A 94 -11.39 2.63 1.88
CA GLU A 94 -10.18 1.83 1.67
C GLU A 94 -10.30 0.44 2.30
N ASP A 95 -10.89 0.33 3.50
CA ASP A 95 -11.17 -0.95 4.14
C ASP A 95 -12.12 -1.82 3.30
N GLN A 96 -13.19 -1.23 2.76
CA GLN A 96 -14.15 -1.91 1.89
C GLN A 96 -13.47 -2.42 0.62
N LEU A 97 -12.69 -1.56 -0.04
CA LEU A 97 -11.94 -1.93 -1.24
C LEU A 97 -10.88 -3.00 -0.97
N GLN A 98 -10.24 -2.96 0.20
CA GLN A 98 -9.31 -4.00 0.63
C GLN A 98 -10.00 -5.35 0.77
N GLU A 99 -11.19 -5.39 1.35
CA GLU A 99 -11.97 -6.61 1.48
C GLU A 99 -12.45 -7.12 0.12
N TYR A 100 -12.94 -6.25 -0.76
CA TYR A 100 -13.36 -6.66 -2.10
C TYR A 100 -12.19 -7.27 -2.89
N ASN A 101 -11.03 -6.60 -2.87
CA ASN A 101 -9.80 -7.13 -3.49
C ASN A 101 -9.27 -8.41 -2.83
N PHE A 102 -9.70 -8.77 -1.62
CA PHE A 102 -9.34 -10.05 -1.02
C PHE A 102 -10.12 -11.21 -1.67
N TYR A 103 -11.38 -10.98 -2.06
CA TYR A 103 -12.24 -12.01 -2.66
C TYR A 103 -12.19 -12.02 -4.19
N ASN A 104 -12.08 -10.86 -4.82
CA ASN A 104 -11.92 -10.74 -6.26
C ASN A 104 -10.95 -9.61 -6.56
N THR A 105 -9.73 -9.96 -6.99
CA THR A 105 -8.65 -8.98 -7.11
C THR A 105 -8.69 -8.30 -8.48
N ALA A 106 -8.97 -7.00 -8.50
CA ALA A 106 -8.65 -6.15 -9.64
C ALA A 106 -7.16 -5.75 -9.58
N SER A 107 -6.49 -5.54 -10.71
CA SER A 107 -5.07 -5.13 -10.69
C SER A 107 -4.89 -3.67 -10.25
N ILE A 108 -5.85 -2.82 -10.63
CA ILE A 108 -5.91 -1.41 -10.21
C ILE A 108 -7.26 -1.18 -9.54
N THR A 109 -7.27 -0.44 -8.44
CA THR A 109 -8.51 -0.01 -7.79
C THR A 109 -8.53 1.52 -7.74
N VAL A 110 -9.71 2.09 -7.94
CA VAL A 110 -9.97 3.52 -7.94
C VAL A 110 -11.03 3.83 -6.90
N LEU A 111 -10.78 4.86 -6.11
CA LEU A 111 -11.76 5.44 -5.20
C LEU A 111 -11.99 6.90 -5.61
N THR A 112 -13.24 7.29 -5.89
CA THR A 112 -13.53 8.62 -6.40
C THR A 112 -14.86 9.20 -5.91
N ASP A 113 -14.91 10.53 -5.78
CA ASP A 113 -16.16 11.30 -5.69
C ASP A 113 -16.40 12.18 -6.93
N GLY A 114 -15.75 11.84 -8.05
CA GLY A 114 -15.76 12.61 -9.29
C GLY A 114 -14.80 13.79 -9.29
N LYS A 115 -14.66 14.51 -8.16
CA LYS A 115 -13.69 15.60 -7.99
C LYS A 115 -12.30 15.07 -7.70
N VAL A 116 -12.17 14.12 -6.79
CA VAL A 116 -10.92 13.48 -6.40
C VAL A 116 -10.93 12.03 -6.86
N TRP A 117 -9.81 11.57 -7.42
CA TRP A 117 -9.59 10.20 -7.87
C TRP A 117 -8.32 9.66 -7.23
N ARG A 118 -8.43 8.56 -6.49
CA ARG A 118 -7.31 7.90 -5.82
C ARG A 118 -7.07 6.55 -6.48
N PHE A 119 -5.85 6.30 -6.94
CA PHE A 119 -5.49 5.08 -7.65
C PHE A 119 -4.57 4.20 -6.80
N TYR A 120 -4.96 2.93 -6.66
CA TYR A 120 -4.31 1.94 -5.82
C TYR A 120 -3.84 0.76 -6.67
N LEU A 121 -2.63 0.28 -6.39
CA LEU A 121 -2.04 -0.87 -7.04
C LEU A 121 -2.26 -2.11 -6.16
N SER A 122 -3.17 -3.00 -6.55
CA SER A 122 -3.60 -4.10 -5.69
C SER A 122 -2.48 -5.06 -5.31
N SER A 123 -1.50 -5.25 -6.22
CA SER A 123 -0.32 -6.10 -5.99
C SER A 123 0.73 -5.48 -5.06
N ALA A 124 0.61 -4.19 -4.70
CA ALA A 124 1.53 -3.55 -3.77
C ALA A 124 1.38 -4.12 -2.35
N THR A 125 2.50 -4.20 -1.62
CA THR A 125 2.52 -4.67 -0.23
C THR A 125 2.22 -3.53 0.75
N GLY A 126 1.80 -3.90 1.95
CA GLY A 126 1.48 -2.95 3.02
C GLY A 126 -0.02 -2.74 3.22
N THR A 127 -0.38 -1.71 3.97
CA THR A 127 -1.77 -1.29 4.17
C THR A 127 -2.38 -0.84 2.85
N PHE A 128 -3.71 -0.81 2.74
CA PHE A 128 -4.37 -0.35 1.52
C PHE A 128 -3.97 1.09 1.15
N ALA A 129 -3.86 1.97 2.15
CA ALA A 129 -3.30 3.32 1.99
C ALA A 129 -1.90 3.33 1.35
N GLN A 130 -1.03 2.38 1.71
CA GLN A 130 0.32 2.25 1.13
C GLN A 130 0.31 1.76 -0.33
N LYS A 131 -0.81 1.20 -0.81
CA LYS A 131 -0.99 0.83 -2.22
C LYS A 131 -1.33 2.02 -3.12
N LEU A 132 -1.66 3.18 -2.55
CA LEU A 132 -1.91 4.41 -3.28
C LEU A 132 -0.66 4.83 -4.06
N PHE A 133 -0.81 5.03 -5.37
CA PHE A 133 0.29 5.48 -6.25
C PHE A 133 0.02 6.81 -6.95
N CYS A 134 -1.24 7.24 -7.05
CA CYS A 134 -1.60 8.51 -7.65
C CYS A 134 -2.88 9.06 -7.04
N THR A 135 -2.96 10.38 -6.93
CA THR A 135 -4.21 11.10 -6.67
C THR A 135 -4.38 12.20 -7.70
N ILE A 136 -5.57 12.30 -8.26
CA ILE A 136 -5.97 13.42 -9.11
C ILE A 136 -7.06 14.20 -8.38
N ASN A 137 -6.95 15.52 -8.39
CA ASN A 137 -8.06 16.42 -8.13
C ASN A 137 -8.35 17.18 -9.43
N ILE A 138 -9.52 16.93 -10.01
CA ILE A 138 -9.95 17.48 -11.30
C ILE A 138 -9.92 19.01 -11.29
N MET A 139 -10.21 19.64 -10.14
CA MET A 139 -10.24 21.10 -10.00
C MET A 139 -8.85 21.71 -9.82
N GLU A 140 -7.93 21.01 -9.15
CA GLU A 140 -6.64 21.58 -8.73
C GLU A 140 -5.47 21.20 -9.63
N ASN A 141 -5.47 19.99 -10.20
CA ASN A 141 -4.30 19.51 -10.95
C ASN A 141 -4.27 20.03 -12.37
N ASP A 142 -3.08 20.12 -12.94
CA ASP A 142 -2.88 20.53 -14.33
C ASP A 142 -3.58 19.57 -15.32
N GLU A 143 -4.15 20.12 -16.39
CA GLU A 143 -4.95 19.34 -17.35
C GLU A 143 -4.12 18.29 -18.09
N ASP A 144 -2.84 18.59 -18.38
CA ASP A 144 -1.93 17.64 -19.03
C ASP A 144 -1.59 16.49 -18.08
N PHE A 145 -1.37 16.77 -16.80
CA PHE A 145 -1.19 15.73 -15.79
C PHE A 145 -2.42 14.81 -15.70
N ILE A 146 -3.62 15.38 -15.57
CA ILE A 146 -4.87 14.60 -15.47
C ILE A 146 -5.04 13.71 -16.71
N GLN A 147 -4.92 14.29 -17.91
CA GLN A 147 -5.04 13.55 -19.16
C GLN A 147 -4.00 12.43 -19.24
N THR A 148 -2.74 12.71 -18.89
CA THR A 148 -1.65 11.74 -18.97
C THR A 148 -1.88 10.55 -18.05
N VAL A 149 -2.32 10.79 -16.81
CA VAL A 149 -2.61 9.71 -15.87
C VAL A 149 -3.81 8.89 -16.36
N PHE A 150 -4.93 9.52 -16.70
CA PHE A 150 -6.10 8.79 -17.19
C PHE A 150 -5.80 7.97 -18.44
N GLN A 151 -5.05 8.52 -19.40
CA GLN A 151 -4.70 7.77 -20.62
C GLN A 151 -3.79 6.58 -20.32
N ASN A 152 -2.73 6.75 -19.52
CA ASN A 152 -1.76 5.68 -19.27
C ASN A 152 -2.25 4.62 -18.29
N ILE A 153 -3.15 4.96 -17.37
CA ILE A 153 -3.62 4.05 -16.32
C ILE A 153 -4.96 3.43 -16.67
N LEU A 154 -5.86 4.18 -17.32
CA LEU A 154 -7.26 3.82 -17.42
C LEU A 154 -7.77 3.72 -18.87
N SER A 155 -7.00 4.07 -19.91
CA SER A 155 -7.48 3.79 -21.28
C SER A 155 -7.48 2.30 -21.60
N LYS A 156 -8.51 1.82 -22.29
CA LYS A 156 -8.66 0.40 -22.64
C LYS A 156 -7.43 -0.11 -23.40
N SER A 157 -6.97 0.67 -24.37
CA SER A 157 -5.81 0.31 -25.21
C SER A 157 -4.51 0.26 -24.42
N ARG A 158 -4.24 1.21 -23.50
CA ARG A 158 -3.05 1.15 -22.65
C ARG A 158 -3.17 0.07 -21.59
N TYR A 159 -4.38 -0.21 -21.11
CA TYR A 159 -4.61 -1.28 -20.14
C TYR A 159 -4.22 -2.65 -20.70
N ALA A 160 -4.65 -2.94 -21.92
CA ALA A 160 -4.29 -4.17 -22.63
C ALA A 160 -2.77 -4.31 -22.89
N LEU A 161 -2.02 -3.22 -22.86
CA LEU A 161 -0.60 -3.19 -23.21
C LEU A 161 0.32 -3.13 -21.98
N ASP A 162 0.22 -2.08 -21.15
CA ASP A 162 1.23 -1.80 -20.12
C ASP A 162 0.74 -1.04 -18.88
N ALA A 163 -0.56 -0.71 -18.74
CA ALA A 163 -1.04 0.17 -17.66
C ALA A 163 -0.67 -0.31 -16.25
N VAL A 164 -0.73 -1.62 -15.99
CA VAL A 164 -0.36 -2.19 -14.69
C VAL A 164 1.14 -2.02 -14.40
N ASN A 165 1.99 -2.15 -15.43
CA ASN A 165 3.43 -1.91 -15.27
C ASN A 165 3.72 -0.41 -15.10
N TYR A 166 2.98 0.44 -15.80
CA TYR A 166 3.04 1.88 -15.60
C TYR A 166 2.62 2.26 -14.17
N ALA A 167 1.56 1.66 -13.63
CA ALA A 167 1.13 1.83 -12.23
C ALA A 167 2.18 1.35 -11.22
N LYS A 168 2.81 0.19 -11.45
CA LYS A 168 3.96 -0.30 -10.65
C LYS A 168 5.11 0.69 -10.65
N LYS A 169 5.46 1.23 -11.81
CA LYS A 169 6.49 2.26 -11.94
C LYS A 169 6.10 3.53 -11.18
N MET A 170 4.87 4.01 -11.32
CA MET A 170 4.40 5.18 -10.58
C MET A 170 4.41 4.98 -9.06
N HIS A 171 4.05 3.79 -8.58
CA HIS A 171 4.10 3.43 -7.16
C HIS A 171 5.54 3.41 -6.63
N SER A 172 6.46 2.82 -7.39
CA SER A 172 7.88 2.82 -7.08
C SER A 172 8.46 4.24 -7.08
N ASP A 173 8.21 5.01 -8.14
CA ASP A 173 8.65 6.40 -8.30
C ASP A 173 8.14 7.29 -7.15
N LEU A 174 6.90 7.10 -6.69
CA LEU A 174 6.35 7.81 -5.53
C LEU A 174 7.11 7.50 -4.23
N ARG A 175 7.53 6.25 -4.03
CA ARG A 175 8.30 5.86 -2.84
C ARG A 175 9.72 6.45 -2.89
N LEU A 176 10.36 6.33 -4.04
CA LEU A 176 11.71 6.86 -4.25
C LEU A 176 11.72 8.39 -4.18
N SER A 177 10.70 9.08 -4.69
CA SER A 177 10.60 10.54 -4.62
C SER A 177 10.48 11.03 -3.18
N LYS A 178 9.81 10.29 -2.28
CA LYS A 178 9.75 10.63 -0.84
C LYS A 178 11.12 10.52 -0.17
N ASP A 179 11.92 9.52 -0.55
CA ASP A 179 13.29 9.38 -0.06
C ASP A 179 14.16 10.56 -0.55
N ILE A 180 14.00 10.97 -1.81
CA ILE A 180 14.67 12.15 -2.39
C ILE A 180 14.24 13.45 -1.70
N GLU A 181 12.95 13.69 -1.46
CA GLU A 181 12.49 14.91 -0.77
C GLU A 181 12.98 14.96 0.69
N ARG A 182 13.13 13.80 1.36
CA ARG A 182 13.77 13.74 2.68
C ARG A 182 15.26 14.06 2.61
N ALA A 183 15.97 13.53 1.62
CA ALA A 183 17.38 13.83 1.41
C ALA A 183 17.62 15.29 1.00
N LYS A 184 16.74 15.88 0.19
CA LYS A 184 16.75 17.30 -0.20
C LYS A 184 16.58 18.23 0.98
N ARG A 185 15.67 17.92 1.92
CA ARG A 185 15.52 18.68 3.16
C ARG A 185 16.82 18.73 3.97
N GLU A 186 17.51 17.60 4.07
CA GLU A 186 18.80 17.50 4.75
C GLU A 186 19.93 18.19 3.96
N ALA A 187 19.94 18.06 2.64
CA ALA A 187 20.90 18.71 1.76
C ALA A 187 20.85 20.24 1.90
N ASN A 188 19.66 20.82 2.03
CA ASN A 188 19.49 22.25 2.29
C ASN A 188 20.10 22.70 3.64
N GLN A 189 20.23 21.80 4.61
CA GLN A 189 20.84 22.11 5.91
C GLN A 189 22.37 21.97 5.88
N ARG A 190 22.92 21.14 4.99
CA ARG A 190 24.35 20.82 4.90
C ARG A 190 25.06 21.47 3.71
N ILE A 191 24.40 22.38 3.00
CA ILE A 191 24.93 22.91 1.73
C ILE A 191 26.25 23.68 1.94
N ASP A 192 26.38 24.40 3.06
CA ASP A 192 27.58 25.17 3.39
C ASP A 192 28.76 24.28 3.81
N GLU A 193 28.49 23.09 4.32
CA GLU A 193 29.51 22.09 4.70
C GLU A 193 30.13 21.41 3.47
N ASN A 194 29.44 21.46 2.32
CA ASN A 194 29.81 20.75 1.10
C ASN A 194 29.83 21.68 -0.14
N PRO A 195 30.61 22.79 -0.13
CA PRO A 195 30.52 23.84 -1.17
C PRO A 195 30.95 23.37 -2.57
N ALA A 196 31.65 22.25 -2.68
CA ALA A 196 32.08 21.66 -3.94
C ALA A 196 30.99 20.82 -4.64
N LEU A 197 29.90 20.47 -3.95
CA LEU A 197 28.84 19.62 -4.48
C LEU A 197 27.62 20.46 -4.87
N ASN A 198 27.02 20.19 -6.03
CA ASN A 198 25.71 20.73 -6.33
C ASN A 198 24.61 19.97 -5.57
N MET A 199 23.40 20.53 -5.52
CA MET A 199 22.25 19.98 -4.79
C MET A 199 21.97 18.51 -5.11
N TYR A 200 22.07 18.10 -6.38
CA TYR A 200 21.81 16.71 -6.78
C TYR A 200 22.90 15.75 -6.29
N GLN A 201 24.16 16.19 -6.32
CA GLN A 201 25.30 15.41 -5.83
C GLN A 201 25.26 15.29 -4.31
N LEU A 202 24.87 16.35 -3.60
CA LEU A 202 24.72 16.31 -2.14
C LEU A 202 23.56 15.38 -1.73
N VAL A 203 22.43 15.44 -2.44
CA VAL A 203 21.33 14.49 -2.25
C VAL A 203 21.76 13.05 -2.54
N GLN A 204 22.55 12.82 -3.59
CA GLN A 204 23.11 11.51 -3.90
C GLN A 204 24.00 10.98 -2.77
N LEU A 205 24.87 11.84 -2.22
CA LEU A 205 25.74 11.50 -1.10
C LEU A 205 24.92 11.10 0.14
N ILE A 206 23.93 11.92 0.51
CA ILE A 206 23.04 11.66 1.66
C ILE A 206 22.25 10.34 1.46
N LEU A 207 21.77 10.08 0.25
CA LEU A 207 21.09 8.81 -0.05
C LEU A 207 22.05 7.62 0.11
N ARG A 208 23.30 7.75 -0.34
CA ARG A 208 24.33 6.72 -0.18
C ARG A 208 24.66 6.45 1.29
N GLU A 209 24.80 7.49 2.10
CA GLU A 209 25.00 7.38 3.56
C GLU A 209 23.86 6.61 4.25
N ARG A 210 22.64 6.71 3.71
CA ARG A 210 21.46 5.96 4.17
C ARG A 210 21.34 4.56 3.57
N GLY A 211 22.39 4.06 2.90
CA GLY A 211 22.43 2.74 2.29
C GLY A 211 21.57 2.62 1.02
N ARG A 212 21.31 3.72 0.31
CA ARG A 212 20.56 3.73 -0.96
C ARG A 212 21.40 4.28 -2.10
N GLU A 213 21.55 3.50 -3.14
CA GLU A 213 22.24 3.93 -4.36
C GLU A 213 21.24 4.52 -5.36
N PHE A 214 21.57 5.71 -5.85
CA PHE A 214 20.81 6.42 -6.88
C PHE A 214 21.77 7.05 -7.88
N GLY A 215 21.39 7.04 -9.17
CA GLY A 215 22.07 7.82 -10.19
C GLY A 215 21.62 9.28 -10.19
N ILE A 216 22.48 10.21 -10.60
CA ILE A 216 22.14 11.65 -10.70
C ILE A 216 20.92 11.87 -11.61
N GLU A 217 20.85 11.17 -12.74
CA GLU A 217 19.71 11.30 -13.66
C GLU A 217 18.40 10.76 -13.08
N GLU A 218 18.46 9.73 -12.24
CA GLU A 218 17.30 9.24 -11.52
C GLU A 218 16.81 10.26 -10.48
N ILE A 219 17.74 10.87 -9.74
CA ILE A 219 17.43 11.94 -8.79
C ILE A 219 16.78 13.12 -9.52
N LYS A 220 17.33 13.56 -10.65
CA LYS A 220 16.75 14.64 -11.47
C LYS A 220 15.35 14.28 -11.97
N ARG A 221 15.16 13.05 -12.46
CA ARG A 221 13.85 12.57 -12.96
C ARG A 221 12.78 12.57 -11.87
N LEU A 222 13.15 12.23 -10.64
CA LEU A 222 12.25 12.17 -9.50
C LEU A 222 12.17 13.51 -8.74
N TRP A 223 12.97 14.50 -9.14
CA TRP A 223 12.97 15.84 -8.55
C TRP A 223 11.64 16.53 -8.80
N GLY A 224 10.86 16.76 -7.73
CA GLY A 224 9.52 17.31 -7.87
C GLY A 224 8.54 16.37 -8.58
N TYR A 225 8.73 15.06 -8.46
CA TYR A 225 7.83 14.04 -9.03
C TYR A 225 6.37 14.32 -8.68
N LYS A 226 5.52 14.43 -9.70
CA LYS A 226 4.10 14.71 -9.55
C LYS A 226 3.31 13.41 -9.50
N SER A 227 2.84 13.03 -8.30
CA SER A 227 1.87 11.96 -8.10
C SER A 227 0.47 12.47 -7.75
N GLY A 228 0.37 13.76 -7.39
CA GLY A 228 -0.80 14.39 -6.79
C GLY A 228 -1.16 13.88 -5.39
N VAL A 229 -0.42 12.91 -4.87
CA VAL A 229 -0.50 12.47 -3.47
C VAL A 229 0.16 13.54 -2.61
N LYS A 230 -0.63 14.30 -1.85
CA LYS A 230 -0.11 15.27 -0.88
C LYS A 230 0.52 14.50 0.29
N GLU A 231 1.68 14.95 0.77
CA GLU A 231 2.18 14.48 2.07
C GLU A 231 1.14 14.92 3.11
N GLU A 232 0.55 13.97 3.82
CA GLU A 232 -0.05 14.31 5.11
C GLU A 232 1.11 14.81 5.96
N ILE A 233 1.17 16.14 6.14
CA ILE A 233 1.99 16.73 7.18
C ILE A 233 1.45 16.08 8.45
N SER A 234 2.21 15.13 9.01
CA SER A 234 2.09 14.80 10.42
C SER A 234 2.40 16.11 11.12
N SER A 235 1.36 16.90 11.38
CA SER A 235 1.42 18.03 12.26
C SER A 235 1.91 17.47 13.58
N GLN A 236 3.16 17.79 13.91
CA GLN A 236 3.58 17.86 15.30
C GLN A 236 2.47 18.63 16.01
N LYS A 237 1.86 18.00 17.01
CA LYS A 237 0.83 18.63 17.83
C LYS A 237 1.47 19.86 18.47
N GLU A 238 1.20 21.04 17.92
CA GLU A 238 1.34 22.28 18.66
C GLU A 238 0.23 22.30 19.71
N ASP A 239 0.64 22.31 20.97
CA ASP A 239 -0.22 22.55 22.11
C ASP A 239 -0.89 23.91 21.94
N SER A 240 -2.20 23.89 21.76
CA SER A 240 -3.07 25.04 21.99
C SER A 240 -4.19 24.61 22.94
N PRO A 241 -4.55 25.48 23.91
CA PRO A 241 -5.34 25.08 25.06
C PRO A 241 -6.78 24.74 24.65
N ALA A 242 -7.27 23.63 25.20
CA ALA A 242 -8.61 23.12 24.93
C ALA A 242 -9.72 24.08 25.43
N PRO A 243 -10.80 24.29 24.68
CA PRO A 243 -12.07 24.71 25.26
C PRO A 243 -12.76 23.52 25.93
N ASP A 244 -13.50 23.84 26.98
CA ASP A 244 -14.00 22.97 28.04
C ASP A 244 -14.79 21.71 27.59
N LYS A 245 -14.41 20.62 28.26
CA LYS A 245 -15.20 19.42 28.67
C LYS A 245 -16.20 18.82 27.68
N PHE A 246 -15.74 17.76 27.02
CA PHE A 246 -16.56 16.56 26.81
C PHE A 246 -15.94 15.40 27.60
N VAL A 247 -16.78 14.73 28.40
CA VAL A 247 -16.38 13.60 29.25
C VAL A 247 -16.03 12.41 28.35
N ILE A 248 -14.73 12.17 28.19
CA ILE A 248 -14.17 10.98 27.55
C ILE A 248 -14.01 9.92 28.64
N LYS A 249 -14.64 8.74 28.46
CA LYS A 249 -14.23 7.54 29.20
C LYS A 249 -12.82 7.17 28.76
N GLU A 250 -11.88 7.20 29.69
CA GLU A 250 -10.48 6.84 29.50
C GLU A 250 -10.35 5.51 28.74
N THR A 251 -9.64 5.54 27.61
CA THR A 251 -9.10 4.35 26.96
C THR A 251 -7.62 4.30 27.33
N PRO A 252 -7.04 3.17 27.77
CA PRO A 252 -5.67 3.15 28.27
C PRO A 252 -4.66 3.50 27.18
N GLU A 253 -3.52 4.06 27.58
CA GLU A 253 -2.35 4.28 26.73
C GLU A 253 -1.93 3.03 25.94
N PRO A 254 -1.27 3.15 24.77
CA PRO A 254 -0.77 2.00 24.02
C PRO A 254 0.30 1.26 24.83
N GLN A 255 -0.11 0.25 25.58
CA GLN A 255 0.79 -0.56 26.40
C GLN A 255 1.57 -1.54 25.51
N ILE A 256 2.89 -1.48 25.62
CA ILE A 256 3.80 -2.55 25.19
C ILE A 256 3.41 -3.80 26.00
N THR A 257 3.31 -4.94 25.33
CA THR A 257 2.93 -6.20 25.97
C THR A 257 3.83 -7.33 25.50
N ILE A 258 4.13 -8.25 26.41
CA ILE A 258 4.86 -9.48 26.14
C ILE A 258 3.84 -10.62 26.08
N GLY A 259 3.73 -11.26 24.92
CA GLY A 259 2.88 -12.43 24.70
C GLY A 259 3.68 -13.67 24.32
N GLY A 260 3.00 -14.81 24.21
CA GLY A 260 3.56 -16.08 23.75
C GLY A 260 3.34 -16.32 22.25
N ILE A 261 3.98 -17.35 21.70
CA ILE A 261 3.91 -17.69 20.26
C ILE A 261 2.50 -18.00 19.73
N ASN A 262 1.58 -18.42 20.61
CA ASN A 262 0.21 -18.80 20.24
C ASN A 262 -0.79 -17.62 20.31
N ASP A 263 -0.36 -16.46 20.81
CA ASP A 263 -1.25 -15.30 20.90
C ASP A 263 -1.53 -14.71 19.52
N SER A 264 -2.64 -13.96 19.41
CA SER A 264 -2.96 -13.26 18.16
C SER A 264 -2.23 -11.92 18.11
N TYR A 265 -1.35 -11.77 17.13
CA TYR A 265 -0.62 -10.51 16.88
C TYR A 265 -1.20 -9.72 15.71
N THR A 266 -2.46 -9.98 15.37
CA THR A 266 -3.20 -9.17 14.40
C THR A 266 -3.27 -7.73 14.91
N TYR A 267 -2.92 -6.77 14.06
CA TYR A 267 -2.82 -5.33 14.42
C TYR A 267 -1.76 -5.03 15.49
N ARG A 268 -0.65 -5.77 15.49
CA ARG A 268 0.49 -5.49 16.36
C ARG A 268 1.76 -5.35 15.56
N ASN A 269 2.60 -4.43 16.04
CA ASN A 269 3.97 -4.29 15.58
C ASN A 269 4.87 -5.00 16.58
N ILE A 270 5.70 -5.91 16.08
CA ILE A 270 6.75 -6.55 16.88
C ILE A 270 7.86 -5.54 17.18
N THR A 271 8.42 -5.60 18.39
CA THR A 271 9.58 -4.79 18.80
C THR A 271 10.76 -5.67 19.17
N ARG A 272 10.51 -6.79 19.85
CA ARG A 272 11.53 -7.79 20.22
C ARG A 272 10.96 -9.20 20.20
N ILE A 273 11.81 -10.18 19.92
CA ILE A 273 11.50 -11.60 20.09
C ILE A 273 12.55 -12.26 20.97
N PHE A 274 12.09 -12.97 22.00
CA PHE A 274 12.89 -13.86 22.81
C PHE A 274 12.92 -15.21 22.14
N ILE A 275 14.11 -15.77 21.91
CA ILE A 275 14.30 -17.09 21.32
C ILE A 275 15.21 -17.88 22.26
N VAL A 276 14.67 -18.90 22.91
CA VAL A 276 15.32 -19.83 23.85
C VAL A 276 15.88 -19.15 25.11
N ASP A 277 16.88 -18.29 24.96
CA ASP A 277 17.66 -17.66 26.03
C ASP A 277 17.96 -16.17 25.79
N GLU A 278 17.67 -15.63 24.60
CA GLU A 278 18.11 -14.30 24.19
C GLU A 278 16.98 -13.48 23.56
N TRP A 279 16.94 -12.18 23.88
CA TRP A 279 16.07 -11.19 23.24
C TRP A 279 16.76 -10.56 22.02
N HIS A 280 16.07 -10.54 20.90
CA HIS A 280 16.53 -9.90 19.67
C HIS A 280 15.60 -8.75 19.27
N GLU A 281 16.16 -7.59 18.98
CA GLU A 281 15.42 -6.45 18.45
C GLU A 281 15.03 -6.66 16.99
N VAL A 282 13.77 -6.43 16.68
CA VAL A 282 13.22 -6.59 15.34
C VAL A 282 12.16 -5.53 15.08
N ARG A 283 12.09 -5.06 13.83
CA ARG A 283 11.11 -4.08 13.37
C ARG A 283 9.98 -4.73 12.57
N TYR A 284 10.24 -5.89 11.98
CA TYR A 284 9.28 -6.61 11.14
C TYR A 284 9.20 -8.10 11.50
N TRP A 285 8.03 -8.71 11.27
CA TRP A 285 7.82 -10.14 11.55
C TRP A 285 8.78 -11.06 10.77
N TRP A 286 9.14 -10.70 9.54
CA TRP A 286 10.10 -11.47 8.76
C TRP A 286 11.51 -11.44 9.35
N GLU A 287 11.89 -10.38 10.08
CA GLU A 287 13.17 -10.30 10.80
C GLU A 287 13.17 -11.28 11.97
N ALA A 288 12.04 -11.45 12.67
CA ALA A 288 11.93 -12.47 13.71
C ALA A 288 12.17 -13.88 13.15
N LYS A 289 11.61 -14.18 11.96
CA LYS A 289 11.89 -15.45 11.27
C LYS A 289 13.36 -15.54 10.85
N LYS A 290 13.93 -14.45 10.36
CA LYS A 290 15.34 -14.39 9.97
C LYS A 290 16.26 -14.72 11.15
N VAL A 291 16.05 -14.15 12.33
CA VAL A 291 16.85 -14.43 13.53
C VAL A 291 16.85 -15.93 13.86
N VAL A 292 15.68 -16.60 13.81
CA VAL A 292 15.59 -18.05 14.04
C VAL A 292 16.43 -18.83 13.01
N TYR A 293 16.33 -18.48 11.73
CA TYR A 293 17.04 -19.20 10.68
C TYR A 293 18.55 -18.92 10.65
N GLU A 294 18.99 -17.74 11.09
CA GLU A 294 20.41 -17.44 11.25
C GLU A 294 21.00 -18.18 12.44
N ARG A 295 20.25 -18.26 13.54
CA ARG A 295 20.68 -18.94 14.76
C ARG A 295 20.78 -20.45 14.61
N PHE A 296 19.82 -21.08 13.93
CA PHE A 296 19.75 -22.55 13.75
C PHE A 296 20.05 -22.99 12.31
N TYR A 297 20.94 -22.26 11.63
CA TYR A 297 21.23 -22.51 10.22
C TYR A 297 21.71 -23.94 9.96
N ASP A 298 22.64 -24.44 10.78
CA ASP A 298 23.30 -25.72 10.57
C ASP A 298 22.36 -26.91 10.73
N GLU A 299 21.38 -26.79 11.61
CA GLU A 299 20.33 -27.76 11.83
C GLU A 299 19.25 -27.69 10.73
N LEU A 300 18.95 -26.49 10.22
CA LEU A 300 17.87 -26.28 9.24
C LEU A 300 18.27 -26.53 7.80
N LYS A 301 19.55 -26.38 7.43
CA LYS A 301 20.02 -26.52 6.03
C LYS A 301 19.68 -27.87 5.39
N ASN A 302 19.54 -28.91 6.21
CA ASN A 302 19.21 -30.28 5.77
C ASN A 302 17.86 -30.79 6.32
N ALA A 303 17.07 -29.93 6.97
CA ALA A 303 15.80 -30.33 7.56
C ALA A 303 14.72 -30.52 6.49
N ASP A 304 13.88 -31.55 6.65
CA ASP A 304 12.72 -31.76 5.78
C ASP A 304 11.60 -30.77 6.13
N LEU A 305 11.61 -29.64 5.43
CA LEU A 305 10.67 -28.54 5.64
C LEU A 305 9.74 -28.37 4.44
N PRO A 306 8.50 -27.87 4.61
CA PRO A 306 7.69 -27.45 3.47
C PRO A 306 8.39 -26.35 2.67
N LYS A 307 8.09 -26.22 1.37
CA LYS A 307 8.81 -25.32 0.43
C LYS A 307 9.10 -23.94 1.02
N ARG A 308 8.08 -23.26 1.57
CA ARG A 308 8.15 -21.92 2.21
C ARG A 308 9.12 -21.79 3.39
N MET A 309 9.46 -22.90 4.05
CA MET A 309 10.37 -22.96 5.19
C MET A 309 11.74 -23.52 4.79
N ARG A 310 11.94 -23.98 3.55
CA ARG A 310 13.26 -24.46 3.11
C ARG A 310 14.20 -23.30 2.83
N ILE A 311 15.46 -23.53 3.15
CA ILE A 311 16.57 -22.71 2.67
C ILE A 311 16.82 -23.11 1.21
N MET A 312 16.64 -22.16 0.29
CA MET A 312 16.84 -22.37 -1.14
C MET A 312 18.09 -21.64 -1.62
N VAL A 313 18.77 -22.19 -2.62
CA VAL A 313 19.98 -21.58 -3.20
C VAL A 313 19.60 -20.42 -4.13
N ASN A 314 18.48 -20.52 -4.86
CA ASN A 314 18.05 -19.47 -5.78
C ASN A 314 16.99 -18.57 -5.14
N LYS A 315 17.19 -17.26 -5.28
CA LYS A 315 16.25 -16.23 -4.80
C LYS A 315 14.86 -16.36 -5.44
N SER A 316 14.78 -16.83 -6.68
CA SER A 316 13.52 -16.99 -7.44
C SER A 316 12.60 -18.09 -6.90
N ASP A 317 13.11 -18.97 -6.04
CA ASP A 317 12.35 -20.13 -5.57
C ASP A 317 11.31 -19.75 -4.49
N HIS A 318 11.39 -18.52 -3.97
CA HIS A 318 10.54 -17.95 -2.93
C HIS A 318 9.96 -16.60 -3.34
N TYR A 319 8.79 -16.25 -2.83
CA TYR A 319 8.18 -14.95 -3.02
C TYR A 319 8.64 -13.98 -1.92
N MET A 320 9.37 -12.92 -2.31
CA MET A 320 10.01 -11.96 -1.38
C MET A 320 10.87 -12.62 -0.27
N PRO A 321 11.92 -13.38 -0.61
CA PRO A 321 12.77 -13.98 0.41
C PRO A 321 13.68 -12.98 1.10
N PHE A 322 14.05 -13.27 2.34
CA PHE A 322 15.22 -12.68 2.99
C PHE A 322 16.46 -13.57 2.77
N THR A 323 17.64 -12.94 2.80
CA THR A 323 18.93 -13.62 2.65
C THR A 323 19.53 -13.96 4.01
N LEU A 324 20.11 -15.16 4.12
CA LEU A 324 20.88 -15.64 5.27
C LEU A 324 22.38 -15.49 4.98
N ASP A 325 22.94 -14.29 5.10
CA ASP A 325 24.38 -14.00 4.88
C ASP A 325 25.04 -14.74 3.71
N SER A 326 24.41 -14.74 2.54
CA SER A 326 24.87 -15.45 1.32
C SER A 326 24.87 -16.98 1.37
N ARG A 327 24.25 -17.59 2.39
CA ARG A 327 24.12 -19.04 2.58
C ARG A 327 22.82 -19.61 2.03
N GLY A 328 21.89 -18.75 1.64
CA GLY A 328 20.63 -19.11 1.00
C GLY A 328 19.51 -18.09 1.20
N TYR A 329 18.32 -18.45 0.73
CA TYR A 329 17.12 -17.63 0.72
C TYR A 329 15.95 -18.36 1.39
N VAL A 330 15.18 -17.64 2.19
CA VAL A 330 13.99 -18.17 2.87
C VAL A 330 12.83 -17.20 2.68
N GLU A 331 11.61 -17.72 2.47
CA GLU A 331 10.42 -16.88 2.29
C GLU A 331 10.16 -15.99 3.53
N GLY A 332 10.20 -14.68 3.30
CA GLY A 332 9.89 -13.65 4.29
C GLY A 332 8.49 -13.07 4.17
N HIS A 333 7.75 -13.43 3.12
CA HIS A 333 6.39 -12.94 2.91
C HIS A 333 5.42 -13.57 3.92
N GLY A 334 4.44 -12.82 4.42
CA GLY A 334 3.38 -13.34 5.31
C GLY A 334 2.94 -12.34 6.37
N ALA A 335 1.69 -12.47 6.82
CA ALA A 335 1.18 -11.74 7.99
C ALA A 335 1.83 -12.27 9.30
N ALA A 336 1.70 -11.52 10.40
CA ALA A 336 2.27 -11.87 11.70
C ALA A 336 2.07 -13.35 12.07
N ASN A 337 0.81 -13.80 12.15
CA ASN A 337 0.47 -15.17 12.56
C ASN A 337 1.00 -16.23 11.56
N THR A 338 1.10 -15.88 10.28
CA THR A 338 1.67 -16.76 9.25
C THR A 338 3.17 -16.97 9.46
N ILE A 339 3.90 -15.89 9.77
CA ILE A 339 5.32 -15.97 10.10
C ILE A 339 5.57 -16.69 11.43
N LEU A 340 4.75 -16.42 12.44
CA LEU A 340 4.83 -17.09 13.74
C LEU A 340 4.54 -18.60 13.64
N ASN A 341 3.62 -19.01 12.76
CA ASN A 341 3.39 -20.42 12.48
C ASN A 341 4.61 -21.10 11.84
N ASP A 342 5.31 -20.41 10.93
CA ASP A 342 6.56 -20.93 10.36
C ASP A 342 7.62 -21.10 11.47
N ILE A 343 7.80 -20.09 12.33
CA ILE A 343 8.75 -20.12 13.47
C ILE A 343 8.41 -21.27 14.43
N LYS A 344 7.14 -21.40 14.80
CA LYS A 344 6.65 -22.46 15.68
C LYS A 344 6.99 -23.84 15.12
N ARG A 345 6.69 -24.08 13.85
CA ARG A 345 6.94 -25.37 13.21
C ARG A 345 8.43 -25.68 13.10
N VAL A 346 9.24 -24.69 12.76
CA VAL A 346 10.70 -24.81 12.69
C VAL A 346 11.28 -25.19 14.06
N LEU A 347 10.93 -24.47 15.11
CA LEU A 347 11.43 -24.75 16.46
C LEU A 347 10.98 -26.11 16.99
N SER A 348 9.73 -26.52 16.73
CA SER A 348 9.27 -27.86 17.08
C SER A 348 10.04 -28.97 16.37
N ILE A 349 10.45 -28.76 15.11
CA ILE A 349 11.28 -29.73 14.37
C ILE A 349 12.69 -29.82 14.98
N LEU A 350 13.21 -28.70 15.49
CA LEU A 350 14.49 -28.63 16.19
C LEU A 350 14.44 -29.18 17.63
N GLY A 351 13.28 -29.64 18.10
CA GLY A 351 13.11 -30.22 19.43
C GLY A 351 12.85 -29.22 20.56
N TYR A 352 12.67 -27.94 20.24
CA TYR A 352 12.29 -26.90 21.20
C TYR A 352 10.78 -26.92 21.47
N ASP A 353 10.37 -26.34 22.60
CA ASP A 353 8.97 -26.08 22.95
C ASP A 353 8.68 -24.59 22.67
N PRO A 354 8.07 -24.24 21.51
CA PRO A 354 7.88 -22.84 21.15
C PRO A 354 7.04 -22.05 22.15
N GLN A 355 6.23 -22.71 22.99
CA GLN A 355 5.44 -22.02 24.01
C GLN A 355 6.28 -21.53 25.19
N LYS A 356 7.36 -22.26 25.49
CA LYS A 356 8.31 -21.89 26.55
C LYS A 356 9.45 -21.04 26.01
N ASP A 357 9.89 -21.36 24.80
CA ASP A 357 11.12 -20.86 24.21
C ASP A 357 10.91 -19.61 23.35
N ILE A 358 9.67 -19.17 23.12
CA ILE A 358 9.38 -17.91 22.41
C ILE A 358 8.50 -16.98 23.24
N LYS A 359 8.98 -15.74 23.39
CA LYS A 359 8.17 -14.60 23.87
C LYS A 359 8.28 -13.47 22.87
N ILE A 360 7.19 -12.72 22.69
CA ILE A 360 7.11 -11.66 21.71
C ILE A 360 6.72 -10.39 22.42
N GLU A 361 7.59 -9.39 22.37
CA GLU A 361 7.26 -8.04 22.76
C GLU A 361 6.64 -7.33 21.56
N SER A 362 5.45 -6.77 21.77
CA SER A 362 4.71 -6.09 20.73
C SER A 362 3.90 -4.93 21.29
N GLN A 363 3.67 -3.96 20.43
CA GLN A 363 2.81 -2.82 20.72
C GLN A 363 1.63 -2.80 19.75
N PRO A 364 0.48 -2.24 20.13
CA PRO A 364 -0.62 -2.01 19.20
C PRO A 364 -0.08 -1.28 17.98
N SER A 365 -0.36 -1.81 16.78
CA SER A 365 -0.26 -0.95 15.61
C SER A 365 -1.33 0.13 15.78
N GLY A 366 -1.10 1.36 15.31
CA GLY A 366 -2.11 2.43 15.38
C GLY A 366 -3.45 2.09 14.70
N ALA A 367 -3.58 0.90 14.09
CA ALA A 367 -4.80 0.34 13.54
C ALA A 367 -5.69 -0.24 14.65
N LYS A 368 -6.88 0.34 14.84
CA LYS A 368 -7.84 -0.10 15.85
C LYS A 368 -8.53 -1.41 15.44
N LYS A 369 -8.61 -2.38 16.36
CA LYS A 369 -9.44 -3.58 16.23
C LYS A 369 -10.92 -3.17 16.18
N ARG A 370 -11.59 -3.31 15.02
CA ARG A 370 -13.05 -3.12 14.95
C ARG A 370 -13.74 -4.28 15.66
N VAL A 371 -14.35 -4.00 16.82
CA VAL A 371 -15.28 -4.92 17.49
C VAL A 371 -16.65 -4.67 16.87
N TYR A 372 -17.14 -5.63 16.09
CA TYR A 372 -18.52 -5.61 15.62
C TYR A 372 -19.43 -6.03 16.79
N ARG A 373 -20.42 -5.19 17.11
CA ARG A 373 -21.55 -5.58 17.97
C ARG A 373 -22.57 -6.33 17.13
#